data_AF-A0A7W9SKJ4-F1
#
_entry.id   AF-A0A7W9SKJ4-F1
#
_cell.length_a   1.000
_cell.length_b   1.000
_cell.length_c   1.000
_cell.angle_alpha   90.00
_cell.angle_beta   90.00
_cell.angle_gamma   90.00
#
_symmetry.space_group_name_H-M   'P 1'
#
loop_
_entity.id
_entity.type
_entity.pdbx_description
1 polymer ?
#
loop_
_entity_poly.entity_id
_entity_poly.type
_entity_poly.pdbx_seq_one_letter_code
_entity_poly.pdbx_strand_id
1 'polypeptide(L)'
;MLDPEEEILDEFLAGSPRASTWGELRLALEERLADARERGDTARIEQLQQQVAALAQEEAITRFVEDSVRVTLVRPRVDADDNEFEL
;
A
#
# COMPACT_ATOMS: atom_id res chain seq x y z
N MET A 1 -9.80 13.96 15.75
CA MET A 1 -10.15 12.55 15.99
C MET A 1 -9.77 11.84 14.71
N LEU A 2 -8.81 10.92 14.74
CA LEU A 2 -8.46 10.15 13.55
C LEU A 2 -9.64 9.25 13.18
N ASP A 3 -9.77 8.92 11.90
CA ASP A 3 -10.73 7.93 11.44
C ASP A 3 -10.37 6.57 12.07
N PRO A 4 -11.31 5.87 12.74
CA PRO A 4 -11.05 4.54 13.30
C PRO A 4 -10.46 3.55 12.28
N GLU A 5 -10.78 3.71 10.99
CA GLU A 5 -10.19 2.90 9.92
C GLU A 5 -8.67 3.12 9.80
N GLU A 6 -8.21 4.37 9.90
CA GLU A 6 -6.80 4.71 9.77
C GLU A 6 -5.97 4.24 10.97
N GLU A 7 -6.53 4.26 12.17
CA GLU A 7 -5.88 3.70 13.36
C GLU A 7 -5.66 2.19 13.23
N ILE A 8 -6.64 1.45 12.70
CA ILE A 8 -6.54 0.00 12.49
C ILE A 8 -5.51 -0.32 11.41
N LEU A 9 -5.48 0.46 10.32
CA LEU A 9 -4.48 0.28 9.28
C LEU A 9 -3.05 0.56 9.79
N ASP A 10 -2.86 1.58 10.62
CA ASP A 10 -1.56 1.88 11.23
C ASP A 10 -1.11 0.75 12.18
N GLU A 11 -2.02 0.21 12.99
CA GLU A 11 -1.74 -0.96 13.83
C GLU A 11 -1.40 -2.18 12.97
N PHE A 12 -2.19 -2.46 11.94
CA PHE A 12 -2.00 -3.62 11.08
C PHE A 12 -0.67 -3.59 10.31
N LEU A 13 -0.29 -2.42 9.79
CA LEU A 13 0.96 -2.25 9.07
C LEU A 13 2.18 -2.21 10.00
N ALA A 14 1.97 -2.03 11.32
CA ALA A 14 2.98 -2.16 12.36
C ALA A 14 4.27 -1.34 12.07
N GLY A 15 4.11 -0.12 11.53
CA GLY A 15 5.22 0.76 11.17
C GLY A 15 5.81 0.54 9.78
N SER A 16 5.22 -0.34 8.95
CA SER A 16 5.51 -0.41 7.52
C SER A 16 4.96 0.83 6.80
N PRO A 17 5.64 1.34 5.76
CA PRO A 17 5.14 2.49 5.00
C PRO A 17 3.78 2.21 4.36
N ARG A 18 2.92 3.24 4.29
CA ARG A 18 1.65 3.18 3.56
C ARG A 18 1.90 3.05 2.06
N ALA A 19 0.90 2.55 1.32
CA ALA A 19 0.96 2.48 -0.13
C ALA A 19 1.21 3.85 -0.78
N SER A 20 0.64 4.92 -0.21
CA SER A 20 0.89 6.30 -0.64
C SER A 20 2.37 6.68 -0.51
N THR A 21 3.01 6.35 0.62
CA THR A 21 4.44 6.61 0.84
C THR A 21 5.32 5.87 -0.16
N TRP A 22 5.02 4.61 -0.47
CA TRP A 22 5.71 3.88 -1.52
C TRP A 22 5.56 4.55 -2.89
N GLY A 23 4.36 5.04 -3.21
CA GLY A 23 4.08 5.78 -4.43
C GLY A 23 4.90 7.08 -4.54
N GLU A 24 5.03 7.85 -3.46
CA GLU A 24 5.86 9.06 -3.41
C GLU A 24 7.34 8.75 -3.69
N LEU A 25 7.88 7.70 -3.04
CA LEU A 25 9.25 7.26 -3.26
C LEU A 25 9.47 6.77 -4.70
N ARG A 26 8.50 6.07 -5.27
CA ARG A 26 8.54 5.63 -6.67
C ARG A 26 8.59 6.82 -7.62
N LEU A 27 7.72 7.81 -7.44
CA LEU A 27 7.69 9.02 -8.25
C LEU A 27 9.03 9.77 -8.20
N ALA A 28 9.62 9.91 -7.02
CA ALA A 28 10.94 10.52 -6.87
C ALA A 28 12.05 9.76 -7.62
N LEU A 29 11.99 8.43 -7.68
CA LEU A 29 12.93 7.63 -8.47
C LEU A 29 12.64 7.71 -9.97
N GLU A 30 11.38 7.84 -10.38
CA GLU A 30 10.99 8.03 -11.79
C GLU A 30 11.50 9.36 -12.34
N GLU A 31 11.45 10.44 -11.55
CA GLU A 31 12.05 11.73 -11.91
C GLU A 31 13.56 11.59 -12.12
N ARG A 32 14.26 10.93 -11.19
CA ARG A 32 15.70 10.68 -11.33
C ARG A 32 16.03 9.78 -12.53
N LEU A 33 15.13 8.86 -12.88
CA LEU A 33 15.27 8.01 -14.06
C LEU A 33 15.09 8.82 -15.34
N ALA A 34 14.15 9.77 -15.37
CA ALA A 34 14.00 10.70 -16.48
C ALA A 34 15.28 11.53 -16.67
N ASP A 35 15.83 12.11 -15.60
CA ASP A 35 17.10 12.84 -15.64
C ASP A 35 18.26 11.98 -16.16
N ALA A 36 18.35 10.72 -15.71
CA ALA A 36 19.40 9.80 -16.15
C ALA A 36 19.26 9.45 -17.64
N ARG A 37 18.03 9.32 -18.15
CA ARG A 37 17.73 9.10 -19.57
C ARG A 37 18.14 10.29 -20.42
N GLU A 38 17.84 11.51 -19.98
CA GLU A 38 18.24 12.73 -20.69
C GLU A 38 19.77 12.87 -20.77
N ARG A 39 20.49 12.46 -19.72
CA ARG A 39 21.96 12.48 -19.66
C ARG A 39 22.63 11.31 -20.38
N GLY A 40 21.88 10.28 -20.78
CA GLY A 40 22.41 9.07 -21.41
C GLY A 40 23.24 8.18 -20.47
N ASP A 41 23.01 8.24 -19.15
CA ASP A 41 23.73 7.43 -18.16
C ASP A 41 23.13 6.03 -18.07
N THR A 42 23.52 5.15 -19.00
CA THR A 42 22.94 3.80 -19.17
C THR A 42 23.06 2.92 -17.93
N ALA A 43 24.19 2.98 -17.22
CA ALA A 43 24.39 2.22 -15.98
C ALA A 43 23.42 2.68 -14.89
N ARG A 44 23.21 3.99 -14.76
CA ARG A 44 22.27 4.55 -13.79
C ARG A 44 20.81 4.28 -14.15
N ILE A 45 20.48 4.28 -15.44
CA ILE A 45 19.14 3.97 -15.95
C ILE A 45 18.71 2.57 -15.54
N GLU A 46 19.54 1.55 -15.77
CA GLU A 46 19.19 0.15 -15.44
C GLU A 46 18.96 -0.02 -13.94
N GLN A 47 19.84 0.55 -13.11
CA GLN A 47 19.71 0.51 -11.66
C GLN A 47 18.41 1.19 -11.18
N LEU A 48 18.10 2.38 -11.70
CA LEU A 48 16.89 3.11 -11.32
C LEU A 48 15.63 2.40 -11.79
N GLN A 49 15.63 1.77 -12.97
CA GLN A 49 14.51 0.97 -13.45
C GLN A 49 14.20 -0.20 -12.52
N GLN A 50 15.22 -0.91 -12.05
CA GLN A 50 15.03 -2.01 -11.09
C GLN A 50 14.44 -1.50 -9.76
N GLN A 51 14.92 -0.35 -9.27
CA GLN A 51 14.40 0.24 -8.03
C GLN A 51 12.95 0.73 -8.18
N VAL A 52 12.61 1.38 -9.30
CA VAL A 52 11.24 1.80 -9.61
C VAL A 52 10.31 0.58 -9.67
N ALA A 53 10.73 -0.49 -10.32
CA ALA A 53 9.95 -1.73 -10.40
C ALA A 53 9.72 -2.36 -9.02
N ALA A 54 10.75 -2.39 -8.16
CA ALA A 54 10.62 -2.88 -6.80
C ALA A 54 9.64 -2.02 -5.98
N LEU A 55 9.76 -0.70 -6.02
CA LEU A 55 8.83 0.19 -5.31
C LEU A 55 7.39 0.10 -5.85
N ALA A 56 7.21 -0.09 -7.15
CA ALA A 56 5.89 -0.32 -7.74
C ALA A 56 5.25 -1.62 -7.22
N GLN A 57 6.05 -2.65 -7.02
CA GLN A 57 5.59 -3.91 -6.43
C GLN A 57 5.22 -3.74 -4.95
N GLU A 58 6.04 -3.05 -4.16
CA GLU A 58 5.73 -2.77 -2.75
C GLU A 58 4.48 -1.89 -2.60
N GLU A 59 4.32 -0.87 -3.44
CA GLU A 59 3.11 -0.04 -3.52
C GLU A 59 1.87 -0.89 -3.78
N ALA A 60 1.93 -1.79 -4.77
CA ALA A 60 0.80 -2.64 -5.15
C ALA A 60 0.43 -3.64 -4.05
N ILE A 61 1.43 -4.29 -3.43
CA ILE A 61 1.22 -5.23 -2.32
C ILE A 61 0.59 -4.51 -1.14
N THR A 62 1.16 -3.38 -0.75
CA THR A 62 0.67 -2.61 0.40
C THR A 62 -0.75 -2.09 0.13
N ARG A 63 -1.02 -1.57 -1.07
CA ARG A 63 -2.38 -1.13 -1.45
C ARG A 63 -3.39 -2.27 -1.35
N PHE A 64 -3.03 -3.44 -1.86
CA PHE A 64 -3.88 -4.62 -1.77
C PHE A 64 -4.18 -5.02 -0.32
N VAL A 65 -3.17 -4.98 0.56
CA VAL A 65 -3.32 -5.25 1.99
C VAL A 65 -4.25 -4.23 2.63
N GLU A 66 -4.00 -2.94 2.41
CA GLU A 66 -4.84 -1.88 2.96
C GLU A 66 -6.30 -2.05 2.50
N ASP A 67 -6.54 -2.22 1.20
CA ASP A 67 -7.89 -2.42 0.66
C ASP A 67 -8.58 -3.65 1.24
N SER A 68 -7.83 -4.73 1.49
CA SER A 68 -8.37 -5.95 2.13
C SER A 68 -8.81 -5.70 3.58
N VAL A 69 -8.05 -4.91 4.33
CA VAL A 69 -8.41 -4.49 5.69
C VAL A 69 -9.67 -3.64 5.65
N ARG A 70 -9.74 -2.63 4.76
CA ARG A 70 -10.92 -1.77 4.59
C ARG A 70 -12.19 -2.58 4.29
N VAL A 71 -12.12 -3.51 3.34
CA VAL A 71 -13.26 -4.39 2.99
C VAL A 71 -13.71 -5.22 4.19
N THR A 72 -12.77 -5.70 5.01
CA THR A 72 -13.09 -6.49 6.20
C THR A 72 -13.81 -5.64 7.27
N LEU A 73 -13.43 -4.37 7.42
CA LEU A 73 -14.04 -3.44 8.37
C LEU A 73 -15.44 -2.97 7.95
N VAL A 74 -15.69 -2.82 6.64
CA VAL A 74 -16.99 -2.40 6.10
C VAL A 74 -18.05 -3.53 6.15
N ARG A 75 -17.62 -4.79 6.34
CA ARG A 75 -18.56 -5.91 6.43
C ARG A 75 -19.31 -5.82 7.76
N PRO A 76 -20.65 -5.63 7.78
CA PRO A 76 -21.39 -5.65 9.02
C PRO A 76 -21.13 -6.99 9.70
N ARG A 77 -20.75 -6.96 10.98
CA ARG A 77 -20.83 -8.14 11.84
C ARG A 77 -22.27 -8.63 11.69
N VAL A 78 -22.45 -9.77 11.06
CA VAL A 78 -23.71 -10.50 11.16
C VAL A 78 -23.73 -10.94 12.61
N ASP A 79 -24.47 -10.22 13.44
CA ASP A 79 -24.68 -10.57 14.83
C ASP A 79 -25.30 -11.97 14.83
N ALA A 80 -24.48 -12.95 15.17
CA ALA A 80 -24.91 -14.32 15.41
C ALA A 80 -25.53 -14.38 16.80
N ASP A 81 -26.64 -13.67 16.98
CA ASP A 81 -27.53 -13.76 18.15
C ASP A 81 -28.97 -13.89 17.63
N ASP A 82 -29.26 -14.99 16.95
CA ASP A 82 -30.61 -15.54 16.84
C ASP A 82 -30.53 -17.02 17.24
N ASN A 83 -30.24 -17.21 18.52
CA ASN A 83 -30.33 -18.50 19.20
C ASN A 83 -31.74 -18.66 19.78
N GLU A 84 -32.74 -18.83 18.91
CA GLU A 84 -34.09 -19.26 19.28
C GLU A 84 -34.55 -20.38 18.33
N PHE A 85 -33.98 -21.57 18.51
CA PHE A 85 -34.72 -22.80 18.21
C PHE A 85 -35.33 -23.28 19.52
N GLU A 86 -36.57 -22.85 19.78
CA GLU A 86 -37.44 -23.45 20.79
C GLU A 86 -37.61 -24.95 20.52
N LEU A 87 -37.45 -25.74 21.59
CA LEU A 87 -37.66 -27.19 21.65
C LEU A 87 -39.15 -27.56 21.64
#